data_AF-A0A645HU60-F1
#
_entry.id   AF-A0A645HU60-F1
#
_cell.length_a   1.000
_cell.length_b   1.000
_cell.length_c   1.000
_cell.angle_alpha   90.00
_cell.angle_beta   90.00
_cell.angle_gamma   90.00
#
_symmetry.space_group_name_H-M   'P 1'
#
loop_
_entity.id
_entity.type
_entity.pdbx_description
1 polymer ?
#
loop_
_entity_poly.entity_id
_entity_poly.type
_entity_poly.pdbx_seq_one_letter_code
_entity_poly.pdbx_strand_id
1 'polypeptide(L)'
;MYLQKTNAQPIAFPFTHGFEQNSRGLGAAEMAWSIRAGRNHRASKEMAFHVFETMHGIMQSAESGKLHAMESTFDLPAALPEGCIGDGGWTRIEESALI
;
A
#
# COMPACT_ATOMS: atom_id res chain seq x y z
N MET A 1 0.35 5.64 -17.22
CA MET A 1 -0.51 6.84 -17.04
C MET A 1 -0.29 7.79 -18.22
N TYR A 2 -1.29 8.56 -18.68
CA TYR A 2 -1.11 9.55 -19.75
C TYR A 2 -1.26 10.96 -19.22
N LEU A 3 -0.35 11.84 -19.59
CA LEU A 3 -0.48 13.29 -19.37
C LEU A 3 -0.95 13.92 -20.68
N GLN A 4 -2.11 14.56 -20.65
CA GLN A 4 -2.69 15.23 -21.81
C GLN A 4 -2.86 16.72 -21.52
N LYS A 5 -2.14 17.56 -22.26
CA LYS A 5 -2.34 19.02 -22.28
C LYS A 5 -3.25 19.38 -23.47
N THR A 6 -4.09 20.41 -23.32
CA THR A 6 -4.96 20.89 -24.40
C THR A 6 -4.15 21.19 -25.66
N ASN A 7 -4.54 20.59 -26.79
CA ASN A 7 -3.89 20.68 -28.11
C ASN A 7 -2.48 20.09 -28.21
N ALA A 8 -2.03 19.27 -27.24
CA ALA A 8 -0.79 18.50 -27.34
C ALA A 8 -1.09 17.00 -27.51
N GLN A 9 -0.15 16.27 -28.11
CA GLN A 9 -0.21 14.82 -28.16
C GLN A 9 -0.09 14.24 -26.74
N PRO A 10 -0.87 13.20 -26.37
CA PRO A 10 -0.73 12.53 -25.09
C PRO A 10 0.68 11.95 -24.91
N ILE A 11 1.30 12.20 -23.76
CA ILE A 11 2.59 11.63 -23.40
C ILE A 11 2.35 10.49 -22.41
N ALA A 12 2.84 9.29 -22.74
CA ALA A 12 2.83 8.15 -21.84
C ALA A 12 3.88 8.36 -20.75
N PHE A 13 3.44 8.39 -19.49
CA PHE A 13 4.31 8.39 -18.33
C PHE A 13 4.38 6.96 -17.78
N PRO A 14 5.58 6.35 -17.73
CA PRO A 14 5.74 4.98 -17.25
C PRO A 14 5.44 4.93 -15.74
N PHE A 15 4.95 3.77 -15.29
CA PHE A 15 4.91 3.49 -13.86
C PHE A 15 6.32 3.21 -13.34
N THR A 16 6.60 3.61 -12.11
CA THR A 16 7.93 3.51 -11.50
C THR A 16 8.07 2.31 -10.57
N HIS A 17 6.95 1.67 -10.19
CA HIS A 17 6.90 0.56 -9.23
C HIS A 17 6.33 -0.69 -9.89
N GLY A 18 6.70 -1.86 -9.36
CA GLY A 18 6.10 -3.13 -9.75
C GLY A 18 4.64 -3.28 -9.31
N PHE A 19 4.06 -4.45 -9.60
CA PHE A 19 2.71 -4.87 -9.23
C PHE A 19 1.60 -4.05 -9.91
N GLU A 20 1.81 -3.66 -11.18
CA GLU A 20 0.88 -2.82 -11.96
C GLU A 20 -0.43 -3.54 -12.31
N GLN A 21 -0.42 -4.88 -12.37
CA GLN A 21 -1.58 -5.68 -12.74
C GLN A 21 -2.34 -6.23 -11.51
N ASN A 22 -2.99 -7.38 -11.66
CA ASN A 22 -3.77 -8.02 -10.61
C ASN A 22 -2.85 -8.66 -9.56
N SER A 23 -2.56 -7.91 -8.51
CA SER A 23 -1.61 -8.29 -7.45
C SER A 23 -2.32 -8.87 -6.22
N ARG A 24 -3.39 -9.65 -6.42
CA ARG A 24 -4.08 -10.33 -5.31
C ARG A 24 -3.10 -11.25 -4.58
N GLY A 25 -3.06 -11.14 -3.27
CA GLY A 25 -2.12 -11.90 -2.44
C GLY A 25 -0.79 -11.19 -2.18
N LEU A 26 -0.56 -10.00 -2.76
CA LEU A 26 0.64 -9.19 -2.52
C LEU A 26 0.92 -8.94 -1.04
N GLY A 27 -0.11 -8.60 -0.26
CA GLY A 27 0.04 -8.40 1.18
C GLY A 27 0.50 -9.66 1.93
N ALA A 28 0.02 -10.84 1.52
CA ALA A 28 0.44 -12.11 2.12
C ALA A 28 1.87 -12.48 1.71
N ALA A 29 2.24 -12.22 0.46
CA ALA A 29 3.61 -12.41 -0.03
C ALA A 29 4.61 -11.48 0.68
N GLU A 30 4.26 -10.19 0.82
CA GLU A 30 5.06 -9.20 1.55
C GLU A 30 5.25 -9.60 3.01
N MET A 31 4.18 -10.08 3.66
CA MET A 31 4.24 -10.58 5.03
C MET A 31 5.17 -11.80 5.15
N ALA A 32 5.05 -12.78 4.25
CA ALA A 32 5.90 -13.97 4.24
C ALA A 32 7.39 -13.60 4.05
N TRP A 33 7.69 -12.70 3.12
CA TRP A 33 9.05 -12.20 2.89
C TRP A 33 9.60 -11.43 4.10
N SER A 34 8.79 -10.59 4.71
CA SER A 34 9.16 -9.84 5.92
C SER A 34 9.52 -10.75 7.09
N ILE A 35 8.69 -11.79 7.32
CA ILE A 35 8.94 -12.81 8.34
C ILE A 35 10.27 -13.53 8.07
N ARG A 36 10.54 -13.91 6.82
CA ARG A 36 11.80 -14.56 6.44
C ARG A 36 13.01 -13.65 6.61
N ALA A 37 12.86 -12.35 6.37
CA ALA A 37 13.91 -11.34 6.50
C ALA A 37 14.08 -10.81 7.94
N GLY A 38 13.18 -11.17 8.87
CA GLY A 38 13.21 -10.65 10.25
C GLY A 38 12.90 -9.16 10.37
N ARG A 39 12.16 -8.59 9.41
CA ARG A 39 11.70 -7.19 9.44
C ARG A 39 10.20 -7.11 9.69
N ASN A 40 9.73 -5.95 10.15
CA ASN A 40 8.30 -5.68 10.24
C ASN A 40 7.68 -5.74 8.84
N HIS A 41 6.53 -6.41 8.72
CA HIS A 41 5.72 -6.41 7.51
C HIS A 41 4.99 -5.08 7.37
N ARG A 42 4.82 -4.61 6.12
CA ARG A 42 4.23 -3.30 5.82
C ARG A 42 2.76 -3.22 6.27
N ALA A 43 2.01 -4.30 6.10
CA ALA A 43 0.65 -4.43 6.61
C ALA A 43 0.67 -4.88 8.09
N SER A 44 1.14 -4.01 8.98
CA SER A 44 1.32 -4.31 10.41
C SER A 44 -0.02 -4.48 11.15
N LYS A 45 0.03 -5.15 12.32
CA LYS A 45 -1.17 -5.29 13.17
C LYS A 45 -1.59 -3.94 13.77
N GLU A 46 -0.63 -3.05 14.02
CA GLU A 46 -0.84 -1.69 14.53
C GLU A 46 -1.60 -0.84 13.49
N MET A 47 -1.22 -0.92 12.22
CA MET A 47 -1.95 -0.25 11.14
C MET A 47 -3.38 -0.81 11.01
N ALA A 48 -3.53 -2.13 11.06
CA ALA A 48 -4.86 -2.76 11.01
C ALA A 48 -5.75 -2.32 12.18
N PHE A 49 -5.19 -2.26 13.39
CA PHE A 49 -5.89 -1.77 14.57
C PHE A 49 -6.26 -0.29 14.44
N HIS A 50 -5.37 0.54 13.90
CA HIS A 50 -5.65 1.95 13.68
C HIS A 50 -6.79 2.20 12.70
N VAL A 51 -6.84 1.44 11.60
CA VAL A 51 -7.97 1.49 10.65
C VAL A 51 -9.26 1.02 11.34
N PHE A 52 -9.19 -0.05 12.14
CA PHE A 52 -10.34 -0.54 12.89
C PHE A 52 -10.90 0.51 13.86
N GLU A 53 -10.03 1.15 14.65
CA GLU A 53 -10.44 2.23 15.54
C GLU A 53 -11.01 3.40 14.75
N THR A 54 -10.42 3.78 13.61
CA THR A 54 -10.96 4.86 12.77
C THR A 54 -12.39 4.55 12.33
N MET A 55 -12.65 3.31 11.85
CA MET A 55 -13.99 2.89 11.45
C MET A 55 -14.96 2.89 12.63
N HIS A 56 -14.52 2.40 13.79
CA HIS A 56 -15.32 2.36 15.00
C HIS A 56 -15.63 3.78 15.53
N GLY A 57 -14.64 4.66 15.55
CA GLY A 57 -14.74 6.04 15.97
C GLY A 57 -15.70 6.85 15.10
N ILE A 58 -15.71 6.61 13.78
CA ILE A 58 -16.72 7.20 12.87
C ILE A 58 -18.13 6.81 13.31
N MET A 59 -18.37 5.54 13.63
CA MET A 59 -19.68 5.06 14.10
C MET A 59 -20.06 5.71 15.44
N GLN A 60 -19.15 5.69 16.41
CA GLN A 60 -19.37 6.31 17.72
C GLN A 60 -19.65 7.82 17.62
N SER A 61 -18.93 8.52 16.74
CA SER A 61 -19.15 9.94 16.48
C SER A 61 -20.53 10.22 15.87
N ALA A 62 -20.96 9.38 14.93
CA ALA A 62 -22.28 9.50 14.33
C ALA A 62 -23.41 9.29 15.34
N GLU A 63 -23.26 8.31 16.25
CA GLU A 63 -24.27 8.00 17.28
C GLU A 63 -24.31 9.05 18.40
N SER A 64 -23.16 9.54 18.85
CA SER A 64 -23.06 10.44 19.99
C SER A 64 -23.12 11.93 19.64
N GLY A 65 -22.93 12.28 18.36
CA GLY A 65 -22.79 13.66 17.90
C GLY A 65 -21.50 14.36 18.36
N LYS A 66 -20.51 13.60 18.86
CA LYS A 66 -19.23 14.12 19.37
C LYS A 66 -18.07 13.65 18.50
N LEU A 67 -17.02 14.45 18.42
CA LEU A 67 -15.77 14.04 17.76
C LEU A 67 -15.08 12.93 18.57
N HIS A 68 -14.71 11.84 17.90
CA HIS A 68 -13.88 10.79 18.45
C HIS A 68 -12.40 11.17 18.27
N ALA A 69 -11.65 11.20 19.37
CA ALA A 69 -10.20 11.44 19.34
C ALA A 69 -9.48 10.11 19.23
N MET A 70 -8.67 9.95 18.18
CA MET A 70 -7.90 8.72 17.96
C MET A 70 -6.82 8.54 19.03
N GLU A 71 -6.70 7.31 19.54
CA GLU A 71 -5.70 6.88 20.52
C GLU A 71 -4.66 5.95 19.89
N SER A 72 -5.04 5.11 18.93
CA SER A 72 -4.08 4.25 18.23
C SER A 72 -3.16 5.06 17.32
N THR A 73 -1.99 4.49 17.09
CA THR A 73 -0.98 4.99 16.16
C THR A 73 -0.27 3.80 15.52
N PHE A 74 0.49 4.06 14.46
CA PHE A 74 1.32 3.08 13.79
C PHE A 74 2.50 3.76 13.09
N ASP A 75 3.59 3.04 12.93
CA ASP A 75 4.73 3.50 12.13
C ASP A 75 4.38 3.43 10.64
N LEU A 76 4.55 4.54 9.92
CA LEU A 76 4.31 4.59 8.49
C LEU A 76 5.36 3.70 7.77
N PRO A 77 4.95 2.62 7.09
CA PRO A 77 5.90 1.75 6.41
C PRO A 77 6.52 2.45 5.19
N ALA A 78 7.75 2.05 4.86
CA ALA A 78 8.40 2.45 3.62
C ALA A 78 7.59 1.97 2.41
N ALA A 79 7.52 2.82 1.38
CA ALA A 79 6.96 2.45 0.09
C ALA A 79 7.69 1.24 -0.52
N LEU A 80 7.08 0.61 -1.52
CA LEU A 80 7.82 -0.32 -2.36
C LEU A 80 8.93 0.44 -3.11
N PRO A 81 10.08 -0.19 -3.39
CA PRO A 81 11.14 0.46 -4.15
C PRO A 81 10.72 0.69 -5.61
N GLU A 82 11.25 1.75 -6.20
CA GLU A 82 11.15 2.01 -7.64
C GLU A 82 12.07 1.07 -8.44
N GLY A 83 11.80 0.91 -9.73
CA GLY A 83 12.63 0.14 -10.66
C GLY A 83 12.38 -1.37 -10.68
N CYS A 84 11.61 -1.90 -9.74
CA CYS A 84 11.16 -3.31 -9.73
C CYS A 84 9.97 -3.56 -10.68
N ILE A 85 10.05 -3.05 -11.91
CA ILE A 85 8.96 -3.14 -12.90
C ILE A 85 8.95 -4.56 -13.50
N GLY A 86 7.86 -5.30 -13.29
CA GLY A 86 7.63 -6.61 -13.88
C GLY A 86 7.13 -6.54 -15.33
N ASP A 87 7.21 -7.65 -16.06
CA ASP A 87 6.70 -7.81 -17.43
C ASP A 87 5.22 -8.25 -17.49
N GLY A 88 4.51 -8.17 -16.36
CA GLY A 88 3.11 -8.59 -16.21
C GLY A 88 2.91 -9.98 -15.62
N GLY A 89 4.00 -10.73 -15.34
CA GLY A 89 4.00 -11.92 -14.49
C GLY A 89 4.71 -11.68 -13.15
N TRP A 90 4.43 -12.55 -12.17
CA TRP A 90 5.20 -12.64 -10.92
C TRP A 90 6.64 -13.05 -11.22
N THR A 91 7.48 -12.08 -11.56
CA THR A 91 8.88 -12.29 -11.90
C THR A 91 9.77 -12.01 -10.72
N ARG A 92 10.98 -12.57 -10.74
CA ARG A 92 12.00 -12.31 -9.71
C ARG A 92 12.32 -10.81 -9.56
N ILE A 93 12.19 -10.03 -10.64
CA ILE A 93 12.42 -8.57 -10.63
C ILE A 93 11.34 -7.88 -9.80
N GLU A 94 10.08 -8.23 -10.01
CA GLU A 94 8.94 -7.67 -9.29
C GLU A 94 8.90 -8.13 -7.83
N GLU A 95 9.19 -9.42 -7.57
CA GLU A 95 9.29 -9.98 -6.22
C GLU A 95 10.41 -9.33 -5.39
N SER A 96 11.47 -8.84 -6.03
CA SER A 96 12.55 -8.12 -5.34
C SER A 96 12.07 -6.84 -4.65
N ALA A 97 10.91 -6.29 -5.02
CA ALA A 97 10.32 -5.16 -4.32
C ALA A 97 9.83 -5.49 -2.91
N LEU A 98 9.63 -6.78 -2.61
CA LEU A 98 9.11 -7.27 -1.33
C LEU A 98 10.20 -7.64 -0.33
N ILE A 99 11.45 -7.72 -0.76
CA ILE A 99 12.61 -8.02 0.11
C ILE A 99 13.00 -6.73 0.81
#